data_AF-K1T268-F1
#
_entry.id   AF-K1T268-F1
#
_cell.length_a   1.000
_cell.length_b   1.000
_cell.length_c   1.000
_cell.angle_alpha   90.00
_cell.angle_beta   90.00
_cell.angle_gamma   90.00
#
_symmetry.space_group_name_H-M   'P 1'
#
loop_
_entity.id
_entity.type
_entity.pdbx_description
1 polymer ?
#
loop_
_entity_poly.entity_id
_entity_poly.type
_entity_poly.pdbx_seq_one_letter_code
_entity_poly.pdbx_strand_id
1 'polypeptide(L)'
;HLVGTYENPSRSTVAQAYDFIIETLEEAVTLMSEEKNNGRMNKYAARALLARIYLYHNDNRKAFDLADQLIKDADTSGSYALYPHEKYVAAWSVEAKFGSESFFEIANSVDDTPGRDSWGYLLNWYGYQKGFVTQKYAEQMLADPGDVRGQLLEENKYAGKTVWWLYKLRGTDLKTAPLECNNVVLRLSEVYLIAAEAGCKLGGDAAVQGLGY
;
A
#
# COMPACT_ATOMS: atom_id res chain seq x y z
N HIS A 1 -2.49 -28.45 1.96
CA HIS A 1 -2.36 -29.21 3.22
C HIS A 1 -1.82 -28.25 4.28
N LEU A 2 -2.26 -28.35 5.53
CA LEU A 2 -1.67 -27.59 6.63
C LEU A 2 -0.44 -28.36 7.13
N VAL A 3 0.69 -27.68 7.30
CA VAL A 3 1.92 -28.30 7.80
C VAL A 3 1.71 -28.76 9.23
N GLY A 4 1.87 -30.07 9.48
CA GLY A 4 1.69 -30.65 10.80
C GLY A 4 2.85 -30.29 11.75
N THR A 5 2.63 -30.40 13.07
CA THR A 5 3.66 -30.11 14.10
C THR A 5 4.91 -31.00 14.04
N TYR A 6 4.90 -32.05 13.21
CA TYR A 6 6.00 -33.00 13.03
C TYR A 6 6.61 -32.97 11.62
N GLU A 7 6.14 -32.09 10.74
CA GLU A 7 6.70 -31.93 9.40
C GLU A 7 7.85 -30.91 9.45
N ASN A 8 9.03 -31.32 8.98
CA ASN A 8 10.22 -30.48 8.87
C ASN A 8 10.58 -30.31 7.39
N PRO A 9 9.80 -29.55 6.60
CA PRO A 9 10.08 -29.34 5.18
C PRO A 9 11.44 -28.64 4.99
N SER A 10 12.22 -29.12 4.03
CA SER A 10 13.45 -28.43 3.63
C SER A 10 13.13 -27.12 2.90
N ARG A 11 14.13 -26.24 2.79
CA ARG A 11 13.96 -25.00 2.03
C ARG A 11 13.74 -25.31 0.54
N SER A 12 12.62 -24.86 0.00
CA SER A 12 12.39 -24.79 -1.44
C SER A 12 13.20 -23.67 -2.08
N THR A 13 13.34 -23.72 -3.40
CA THR A 13 13.88 -22.60 -4.19
C THR A 13 12.89 -21.44 -4.25
N VAL A 14 13.38 -20.25 -4.61
CA VAL A 14 12.52 -19.08 -4.82
C VAL A 14 11.52 -19.33 -5.96
N ALA A 15 11.95 -19.98 -7.06
CA ALA A 15 11.07 -20.30 -8.19
C ALA A 15 9.88 -21.18 -7.77
N GLN A 16 10.15 -22.28 -7.05
CA GLN A 16 9.09 -23.16 -6.51
C GLN A 16 8.12 -22.42 -5.57
N ALA A 17 8.62 -21.44 -4.81
CA ALA A 17 7.77 -20.61 -3.97
C ALA A 17 6.87 -19.68 -4.81
N TYR A 18 7.39 -19.07 -5.88
CA TYR A 18 6.60 -18.25 -6.80
C TYR A 18 5.54 -19.07 -7.54
N ASP A 19 5.89 -20.26 -8.04
CA ASP A 19 4.95 -21.16 -8.71
C ASP A 19 3.74 -21.42 -7.80
N PHE A 20 4.00 -21.84 -6.56
CA PHE A 20 2.93 -22.08 -5.57
C PHE A 20 2.13 -20.82 -5.24
N ILE A 21 2.79 -19.68 -5.01
CA ILE A 21 2.12 -18.42 -4.66
C ILE A 21 1.19 -17.98 -5.79
N ILE A 22 1.66 -18.01 -7.04
CA ILE A 22 0.89 -17.58 -8.21
C ILE A 22 -0.30 -18.51 -8.42
N GLU A 23 -0.09 -19.83 -8.47
CA GLU A 23 -1.17 -20.81 -8.64
C GLU A 23 -2.24 -20.65 -7.56
N THR A 24 -1.83 -20.50 -6.30
CA THR A 24 -2.74 -20.33 -5.16
C THR A 24 -3.56 -19.04 -5.28
N LEU A 25 -2.95 -17.92 -5.66
CA LEU A 25 -3.67 -16.65 -5.81
C LEU A 25 -4.56 -16.64 -7.06
N GLU A 26 -4.12 -17.23 -8.18
CA GLU A 26 -4.93 -17.39 -9.39
C GLU A 26 -6.21 -18.18 -9.06
N GLU A 27 -6.09 -19.30 -8.34
CA GLU A 27 -7.25 -20.08 -7.88
C GLU A 27 -8.12 -19.27 -6.91
N ALA A 28 -7.53 -18.63 -5.90
CA ALA A 28 -8.27 -17.86 -4.90
C ALA A 28 -9.12 -16.74 -5.53
N VAL A 29 -8.60 -16.04 -6.54
CA VAL A 29 -9.34 -14.98 -7.26
C VAL A 29 -10.64 -15.50 -7.88
N THR A 30 -10.69 -16.78 -8.29
CA THR A 30 -11.92 -17.38 -8.85
C THR A 30 -12.98 -17.70 -7.79
N LEU A 31 -12.58 -17.85 -6.52
CA LEU A 31 -13.43 -18.30 -5.42
C LEU A 31 -13.90 -17.15 -4.51
N MET A 32 -13.19 -16.03 -4.50
CA MET A 32 -13.41 -14.92 -3.57
C MET A 32 -14.58 -14.01 -3.97
N SER A 33 -15.27 -13.49 -2.96
CA SER A 33 -16.29 -12.45 -3.13
C SER A 33 -15.68 -11.10 -3.48
N GLU A 34 -16.42 -10.29 -4.25
CA GLU A 34 -16.10 -8.90 -4.55
C GLU A 34 -16.50 -7.94 -3.42
N GLU A 35 -17.43 -8.36 -2.55
CA GLU A 35 -17.92 -7.55 -1.43
C GLU A 35 -16.79 -7.15 -0.48
N LYS A 36 -16.84 -5.89 -0.02
CA LYS A 36 -15.88 -5.37 0.95
C LYS A 36 -16.08 -6.04 2.31
N ASN A 37 -14.97 -6.41 2.93
CA ASN A 37 -14.93 -6.86 4.32
C ASN A 37 -13.75 -6.17 5.01
N ASN A 38 -14.01 -5.01 5.60
CA ASN A 38 -12.97 -4.14 6.15
C ASN A 38 -12.05 -4.89 7.14
N GLY A 39 -10.74 -4.76 6.93
CA GLY A 39 -9.74 -5.51 7.69
C GLY A 39 -9.40 -6.89 7.12
N ARG A 40 -9.98 -7.28 5.97
CA ARG A 40 -9.75 -8.58 5.30
C ARG A 40 -9.65 -8.39 3.79
N MET A 41 -9.02 -9.35 3.11
CA MET A 41 -8.92 -9.35 1.65
C MET A 41 -10.24 -9.84 1.02
N ASN A 42 -10.70 -9.11 0.00
CA ASN A 42 -11.71 -9.56 -0.98
C ASN A 42 -11.02 -9.86 -2.33
N LYS A 43 -11.81 -10.14 -3.37
CA LYS A 43 -11.30 -10.45 -4.71
C LYS A 43 -10.46 -9.31 -5.32
N TYR A 44 -10.80 -8.05 -5.07
CA TYR A 44 -10.00 -6.89 -5.53
C TYR A 44 -8.62 -6.88 -4.89
N ALA A 45 -8.55 -7.09 -3.57
CA ALA A 45 -7.28 -7.19 -2.85
C ALA A 45 -6.42 -8.37 -3.35
N ALA A 46 -7.01 -9.55 -3.55
CA ALA A 46 -6.28 -10.70 -4.08
C ALA A 46 -5.71 -10.43 -5.48
N ARG A 47 -6.46 -9.78 -6.37
CA ARG A 47 -5.99 -9.36 -7.70
C ARG A 47 -4.87 -8.32 -7.62
N ALA A 48 -4.96 -7.34 -6.72
CA ALA A 48 -3.91 -6.34 -6.52
C ALA A 48 -2.60 -7.00 -6.06
N LEU A 49 -2.68 -7.94 -5.12
CA LEU A 49 -1.52 -8.70 -4.65
C LEU A 49 -0.94 -9.57 -5.76
N LEU A 50 -1.78 -10.26 -6.53
CA LEU A 50 -1.35 -11.07 -7.67
C LEU A 50 -0.65 -10.24 -8.74
N ALA A 51 -1.15 -9.03 -9.06
CA ALA A 51 -0.49 -8.12 -10.00
C ALA A 51 0.90 -7.68 -9.51
N ARG A 52 1.04 -7.37 -8.21
CA ARG A 52 2.35 -7.11 -7.58
C ARG A 52 3.27 -8.31 -7.72
N ILE A 53 2.78 -9.52 -7.44
CA ILE A 53 3.57 -10.76 -7.52
C ILE A 53 4.03 -11.02 -8.96
N TYR A 54 3.17 -10.88 -9.97
CA TYR A 54 3.58 -11.01 -11.37
C TYR A 54 4.68 -10.01 -11.74
N LEU A 55 4.57 -8.75 -11.28
CA LEU A 55 5.61 -7.74 -11.54
C LEU A 55 6.95 -8.15 -10.91
N TYR A 56 6.93 -8.66 -9.67
CA TYR A 56 8.12 -9.16 -8.96
C TYR A 56 8.70 -10.42 -9.61
N HIS A 57 7.84 -11.26 -10.20
CA HIS A 57 8.22 -12.45 -10.95
C HIS A 57 8.70 -12.15 -12.38
N ASN A 58 8.70 -10.86 -12.79
CA ASN A 58 9.02 -10.41 -14.14
C ASN A 58 8.03 -10.86 -15.23
N ASP A 59 6.83 -11.32 -14.86
CA ASP A 59 5.73 -11.63 -15.76
C ASP A 59 5.00 -10.34 -16.17
N ASN A 60 5.73 -9.41 -16.78
CA ASN A 60 5.27 -8.03 -17.02
C ASN A 60 3.97 -7.97 -17.82
N ARG A 61 3.75 -8.89 -18.78
CA ARG A 61 2.48 -8.98 -19.53
C ARG A 61 1.30 -9.28 -18.60
N LYS A 62 1.41 -10.32 -17.75
CA LYS A 62 0.35 -10.67 -16.80
C LYS A 62 0.13 -9.56 -15.77
N ALA A 63 1.20 -8.94 -15.29
CA ALA A 63 1.13 -7.82 -14.35
C ALA A 63 0.35 -6.63 -14.95
N PHE A 64 0.69 -6.24 -16.17
CA PHE A 64 0.02 -5.14 -16.88
C PHE A 64 -1.46 -5.46 -17.12
N ASP A 65 -1.77 -6.60 -17.75
CA ASP A 65 -3.14 -6.94 -18.13
C ASP A 65 -4.05 -7.05 -16.89
N LEU A 66 -3.55 -7.63 -15.79
CA LEU A 66 -4.32 -7.74 -14.55
C LEU A 66 -4.52 -6.38 -13.85
N ALA A 67 -3.47 -5.54 -13.80
CA ALA A 67 -3.56 -4.21 -13.19
C ALA A 67 -4.49 -3.29 -13.98
N ASP A 68 -4.35 -3.28 -15.31
CA ASP A 68 -5.22 -2.57 -16.25
C ASP A 68 -6.70 -2.95 -16.04
N GLN A 69 -7.01 -4.24 -16.07
CA GLN A 69 -8.37 -4.70 -15.89
C GLN A 69 -8.90 -4.37 -14.48
N LEU A 70 -8.06 -4.47 -13.44
CA LEU A 70 -8.46 -4.14 -12.08
C LEU A 70 -8.80 -2.65 -11.91
N ILE A 71 -8.06 -1.77 -12.57
CA ILE A 71 -8.36 -0.32 -12.62
C ILE A 71 -9.72 -0.10 -13.29
N LYS A 72 -9.92 -0.68 -14.48
CA LYS A 72 -11.19 -0.57 -15.23
C LYS A 72 -12.40 -1.10 -14.45
N ASP A 73 -12.24 -2.20 -13.73
CA ASP A 73 -13.30 -2.78 -12.90
C ASP A 73 -13.63 -1.91 -11.68
N ALA A 74 -12.60 -1.31 -11.05
CA ALA A 74 -12.79 -0.35 -9.97
C ALA A 74 -13.58 0.88 -10.45
N ASP A 75 -13.23 1.41 -11.62
CA ASP A 75 -13.91 2.56 -12.23
C ASP A 75 -15.35 2.22 -12.64
N THR A 76 -15.56 1.05 -13.26
CA THR A 76 -16.88 0.61 -13.73
C THR A 76 -17.85 0.35 -12.57
N SER A 77 -17.37 -0.27 -11.49
CA SER A 77 -18.20 -0.57 -10.32
C SER A 77 -18.38 0.63 -9.39
N GLY A 78 -17.46 1.60 -9.42
CA GLY A 78 -17.39 2.68 -8.44
C GLY A 78 -17.02 2.22 -7.03
N SER A 79 -16.55 0.98 -6.88
CA SER A 79 -16.25 0.38 -5.56
C SER A 79 -14.99 0.96 -4.93
N TYR A 80 -14.04 1.40 -5.76
CA TYR A 80 -12.77 1.99 -5.35
C TYR A 80 -12.47 3.20 -6.22
N ALA A 81 -11.81 4.20 -5.66
CA ALA A 81 -11.45 5.42 -6.38
C ALA A 81 -10.20 6.05 -5.77
N LEU A 82 -9.37 6.66 -6.62
CA LEU A 82 -8.21 7.44 -6.21
C LEU A 82 -8.64 8.60 -5.31
N TYR A 83 -7.81 8.93 -4.32
CA TYR A 83 -8.05 10.12 -3.51
C TYR A 83 -7.86 11.38 -4.36
N PRO A 84 -8.85 12.29 -4.40
CA PRO A 84 -8.64 13.61 -4.99
C PRO A 84 -7.48 14.34 -4.32
N HIS A 85 -6.78 15.19 -5.08
CA HIS A 85 -5.63 15.96 -4.61
C HIS A 85 -5.92 16.64 -3.27
N GLU A 86 -7.01 17.38 -3.17
CA GLU A 86 -7.43 18.13 -1.99
C GLU A 86 -7.90 17.27 -0.81
N LYS A 87 -8.13 15.97 -1.02
CA LYS A 87 -8.52 15.01 0.02
C LYS A 87 -7.37 14.10 0.42
N TYR A 88 -6.24 14.13 -0.28
CA TYR A 88 -5.15 13.18 -0.09
C TYR A 88 -4.63 13.14 1.35
N VAL A 89 -4.34 14.28 1.98
CA VAL A 89 -3.84 14.32 3.37
C VAL A 89 -4.88 13.80 4.36
N ALA A 90 -6.16 14.18 4.20
CA ALA A 90 -7.24 13.78 5.08
C ALA A 90 -7.54 12.26 5.00
N ALA A 91 -7.32 11.65 3.83
CA ALA A 91 -7.51 10.22 3.61
C ALA A 91 -6.58 9.32 4.44
N TRP A 92 -5.53 9.90 5.04
CA TRP A 92 -4.58 9.20 5.91
C TRP A 92 -4.92 9.32 7.41
N SER A 93 -6.05 9.96 7.76
CA SER A 93 -6.52 10.10 9.15
C SER A 93 -7.09 8.80 9.70
N VAL A 94 -6.96 8.58 11.01
CA VAL A 94 -7.73 7.57 11.77
C VAL A 94 -9.25 7.74 11.62
N GLU A 95 -9.72 8.93 11.25
CA GLU A 95 -11.13 9.23 10.95
C GLU A 95 -11.57 8.80 9.53
N ALA A 96 -10.61 8.39 8.68
CA ALA A 96 -10.83 8.04 7.27
C ALA A 96 -10.36 6.59 6.96
N LYS A 97 -10.38 5.70 7.96
CA LYS A 97 -10.04 4.27 7.80
C LYS A 97 -10.89 3.62 6.71
N PHE A 98 -10.30 2.62 6.04
CA PHE A 98 -10.91 1.89 4.93
C PHE A 98 -11.38 2.81 3.79
N GLY A 99 -10.54 3.80 3.46
CA GLY A 99 -10.83 4.80 2.43
C GLY A 99 -10.99 4.21 1.02
N SER A 100 -11.40 5.05 0.07
CA SER A 100 -11.78 4.64 -1.29
C SER A 100 -10.68 3.93 -2.09
N GLU A 101 -9.40 4.13 -1.77
CA GLU A 101 -8.31 3.39 -2.42
C GLU A 101 -8.00 2.05 -1.75
N SER A 102 -8.43 1.82 -0.51
CA SER A 102 -7.94 0.72 0.32
C SER A 102 -8.60 -0.60 -0.06
N PHE A 103 -7.87 -1.47 -0.76
CA PHE A 103 -8.31 -2.85 -0.97
C PHE A 103 -8.16 -3.69 0.28
N PHE A 104 -7.04 -3.49 0.99
CA PHE A 104 -6.76 -4.17 2.24
C PHE A 104 -5.85 -3.32 3.12
N GLU A 105 -6.27 -3.13 4.37
CA GLU A 105 -5.50 -2.53 5.44
C GLU A 105 -5.75 -3.31 6.74
N ILE A 106 -4.74 -3.34 7.60
CA ILE A 106 -4.83 -3.99 8.91
C ILE A 106 -5.66 -3.12 9.84
N ALA A 107 -6.80 -3.65 10.29
CA ALA A 107 -7.65 -3.00 11.27
C ALA A 107 -6.93 -2.93 12.63
N ASN A 108 -6.89 -1.73 13.20
CA ASN A 108 -6.33 -1.48 14.52
C ASN A 108 -7.32 -0.63 15.34
N SER A 109 -7.20 -0.69 16.66
CA SER A 109 -8.02 0.04 17.61
C SER A 109 -7.16 0.63 18.73
N VAL A 110 -7.74 1.45 19.60
CA VAL A 110 -7.05 1.98 20.80
C VAL A 110 -6.92 0.93 21.90
N ASP A 111 -7.74 -0.12 21.85
CA ASP A 111 -7.87 -1.14 22.89
C ASP A 111 -7.08 -2.42 22.57
N ASP A 112 -6.64 -2.58 21.32
CA ASP A 112 -5.87 -3.74 20.85
C ASP A 112 -4.37 -3.44 20.74
N THR A 113 -3.55 -4.47 20.88
CA THR A 113 -2.16 -4.38 20.43
C THR A 113 -2.11 -4.21 18.91
N PRO A 114 -1.13 -3.47 18.35
CA PRO A 114 0.17 -3.12 18.94
C PRO A 114 0.20 -1.83 19.81
N GLY A 115 -0.70 -0.87 19.62
CA GLY A 115 -0.69 0.37 20.41
C GLY A 115 0.61 1.18 20.23
N ARG A 116 1.55 1.11 21.18
CA ARG A 116 2.79 1.93 21.18
C ARG A 116 3.91 1.38 20.30
N ASP A 117 3.93 0.10 19.98
CA ASP A 117 4.81 -0.45 18.94
C ASP A 117 4.11 -0.55 17.57
N SER A 118 2.93 0.08 17.44
CA SER A 118 2.29 0.27 16.14
C SER A 118 3.16 1.12 15.22
N TRP A 119 3.06 0.90 13.91
CA TRP A 119 3.81 1.69 12.93
C TRP A 119 3.53 3.20 13.03
N GLY A 120 2.29 3.56 13.37
CA GLY A 120 1.88 4.94 13.58
C GLY A 120 2.65 5.57 14.74
N TYR A 121 2.72 4.88 15.87
CA TYR A 121 3.44 5.37 17.06
C TYR A 121 4.96 5.35 16.89
N LEU A 122 5.50 4.33 16.19
CA LEU A 122 6.94 4.21 15.92
C LEU A 122 7.46 5.38 15.05
N LEU A 123 6.72 5.77 14.01
CA LEU A 123 7.12 6.84 13.10
C LEU A 123 6.79 8.26 13.58
N ASN A 124 5.84 8.38 14.51
CA ASN A 124 5.42 9.69 14.99
C ASN A 124 6.50 10.33 15.87
N TRP A 125 6.78 11.62 15.65
CA TRP A 125 7.75 12.39 16.43
C TRP A 125 7.42 12.43 17.93
N TYR A 126 6.14 12.51 18.27
CA TYR A 126 5.63 12.54 19.63
C TYR A 126 5.36 11.14 20.20
N GLY A 127 5.69 10.10 19.42
CA GLY A 127 5.61 8.69 19.81
C GLY A 127 6.99 8.18 20.22
N TYR A 128 7.44 7.11 19.56
CA TYR A 128 8.77 6.54 19.82
C TYR A 128 9.89 7.10 18.93
N GLN A 129 9.57 7.95 17.95
CA GLN A 129 10.54 8.66 17.11
C GLN A 129 11.63 7.70 16.54
N LYS A 130 11.22 6.57 15.97
CA LYS A 130 12.15 5.54 15.46
C LYS A 130 12.76 5.87 14.11
N GLY A 131 12.21 6.85 13.39
CA GLY A 131 12.73 7.25 12.10
C GLY A 131 12.20 8.59 11.63
N PHE A 132 12.89 9.16 10.65
CA PHE A 132 12.52 10.34 9.90
C PHE A 132 12.89 10.11 8.43
N VAL A 133 12.30 10.87 7.51
CA VAL A 133 12.66 10.73 6.09
C VAL A 133 14.09 11.22 5.87
N THR A 134 14.74 10.68 4.84
CA THR A 134 16.07 11.16 4.47
C THR A 134 15.98 12.58 3.91
N GLN A 135 17.08 13.34 4.02
CA GLN A 135 17.18 14.67 3.42
C GLN A 135 16.87 14.64 1.92
N LYS A 136 17.34 13.62 1.19
CA LYS A 136 17.00 13.41 -0.23
C LYS A 136 15.49 13.38 -0.46
N TYR A 137 14.75 12.61 0.34
CA TYR A 137 13.29 12.52 0.17
C TYR A 137 12.60 13.84 0.52
N ALA A 138 13.02 14.49 1.61
CA ALA A 138 12.50 15.81 1.98
C ALA A 138 12.74 16.83 0.86
N GLU A 139 13.97 16.95 0.36
CA GLU A 139 14.32 17.85 -0.75
C GLU A 139 13.54 17.55 -2.02
N GLN A 140 13.36 16.27 -2.37
CA GLN A 140 12.56 15.86 -3.52
C GLN A 140 11.12 16.36 -3.41
N MET A 141 10.49 16.19 -2.24
CA MET A 141 9.10 16.60 -2.05
C MET A 141 8.95 18.12 -1.90
N LEU A 142 9.91 18.79 -1.26
CA LEU A 142 9.89 20.24 -1.03
C LEU A 142 10.29 21.04 -2.28
N ALA A 143 10.95 20.41 -3.25
CA ALA A 143 11.24 21.02 -4.55
C ALA A 143 9.98 21.27 -5.38
N ASP A 144 8.90 20.53 -5.12
CA ASP A 144 7.59 20.75 -5.73
C ASP A 144 6.52 20.99 -4.64
N PRO A 145 6.36 22.25 -4.17
CA PRO A 145 5.38 22.55 -3.12
C PRO A 145 3.92 22.34 -3.57
N GLY A 146 3.66 22.17 -4.86
CA GLY A 146 2.35 21.79 -5.40
C GLY A 146 2.03 20.31 -5.22
N ASP A 147 3.02 19.46 -4.91
CA ASP A 147 2.80 18.03 -4.67
C ASP A 147 2.24 17.79 -3.26
N VAL A 148 0.98 17.36 -3.20
CA VAL A 148 0.26 17.12 -1.93
C VAL A 148 0.93 16.07 -1.04
N ARG A 149 1.75 15.17 -1.59
CA ARG A 149 2.47 14.16 -0.79
C ARG A 149 3.50 14.81 0.13
N GLY A 150 4.03 15.99 -0.23
CA GLY A 150 4.94 16.77 0.60
C GLY A 150 4.28 17.30 1.87
N GLN A 151 2.95 17.48 1.88
CA GLN A 151 2.18 17.93 3.06
C GLN A 151 2.08 16.86 4.16
N LEU A 152 2.57 15.64 3.92
CA LEU A 152 2.72 14.61 4.94
C LEU A 152 4.06 14.70 5.68
N LEU A 153 4.95 15.62 5.30
CA LEU A 153 6.22 15.84 5.97
C LEU A 153 6.10 16.93 7.02
N GLU A 154 6.58 16.63 8.22
CA GLU A 154 6.56 17.56 9.35
C GLU A 154 8.00 17.90 9.75
N GLU A 155 8.32 19.19 9.78
CA GLU A 155 9.66 19.68 10.12
C GLU A 155 9.90 19.63 11.63
N ASN A 156 11.11 19.24 12.04
CA ASN A 156 11.57 19.41 13.42
C ASN A 156 13.10 19.57 13.50
N LYS A 157 13.64 19.67 14.73
CA LYS A 157 15.07 19.73 15.01
C LYS A 157 15.54 18.49 15.76
N TYR A 158 16.52 17.80 15.19
CA TYR A 158 17.20 16.67 15.83
C TYR A 158 18.71 16.86 15.74
N ALA A 159 19.43 16.66 16.85
CA ALA A 159 20.89 16.84 16.91
C ALA A 159 21.39 18.17 16.29
N GLY A 160 20.66 19.27 16.51
CA GLY A 160 20.99 20.60 15.99
C GLY A 160 20.72 20.82 14.49
N LYS A 161 20.13 19.85 13.78
CA LYS A 161 19.82 19.95 12.35
C LYS A 161 18.31 19.91 12.10
N THR A 162 17.87 20.55 11.01
CA THR A 162 16.51 20.35 10.48
C THR A 162 16.38 18.91 9.99
N VAL A 163 15.29 18.26 10.37
CA VAL A 163 14.87 16.94 9.88
C VAL A 163 13.37 16.97 9.59
N TRP A 164 12.89 16.02 8.79
CA TRP A 164 11.46 15.86 8.50
C TRP A 164 11.01 14.46 8.87
N TRP A 165 9.94 14.33 9.64
CA TRP A 165 9.34 13.03 9.94
C TRP A 165 8.09 12.81 9.08
N LEU A 166 7.75 11.54 8.85
CA LEU A 166 6.64 11.17 7.97
C LEU A 166 5.35 11.06 8.78
N TYR A 167 4.47 12.05 8.66
CA TYR A 167 3.16 12.07 9.30
C TYR A 167 2.07 11.51 8.37
N LYS A 168 2.32 10.32 7.83
CA LYS A 168 1.36 9.56 7.00
C LYS A 168 0.37 8.75 7.84
N LEU A 169 0.69 8.40 9.09
CA LEU A 169 -0.23 7.70 9.98
C LEU A 169 -0.77 8.73 10.97
N ARG A 170 -1.92 9.33 10.63
CA ARG A 170 -2.39 10.58 11.25
C ARG A 170 -3.44 10.31 12.32
N GLY A 171 -3.15 10.74 13.55
CA GLY A 171 -4.14 10.84 14.62
C GLY A 171 -5.02 12.09 14.47
N THR A 172 -5.89 12.31 15.44
CA THR A 172 -6.75 13.52 15.52
C THR A 172 -6.02 14.74 16.07
N ASP A 173 -4.87 14.55 16.72
CA ASP A 173 -3.99 15.61 17.22
C ASP A 173 -2.56 15.42 16.69
N LEU A 174 -1.96 16.50 16.19
CA LEU A 174 -0.60 16.49 15.63
C LEU A 174 0.44 16.09 16.68
N LYS A 175 0.24 16.52 17.93
CA LYS A 175 1.23 16.39 19.00
C LYS A 175 0.99 15.20 19.94
N THR A 176 0.03 14.36 19.60
CA THR A 176 -0.28 13.12 20.31
C THR A 176 -0.14 11.96 19.34
N ALA A 177 0.83 11.08 19.58
CA ALA A 177 1.04 9.93 18.70
C ALA A 177 -0.16 8.95 18.77
N PRO A 178 -0.73 8.57 17.61
CA PRO A 178 -1.88 7.67 17.56
C PRO A 178 -1.50 6.24 17.93
N LEU A 179 -2.42 5.51 18.56
CA LEU A 179 -2.29 4.10 18.92
C LEU A 179 -3.00 3.18 17.91
N GLU A 180 -3.95 3.76 17.18
CA GLU A 180 -5.02 3.07 16.47
C GLU A 180 -4.96 3.21 14.95
N CYS A 181 -3.86 3.73 14.38
CA CYS A 181 -3.73 3.81 12.93
C CYS A 181 -3.80 2.42 12.29
N ASN A 182 -4.62 2.31 11.23
CA ASN A 182 -4.60 1.15 10.34
C ASN A 182 -3.36 1.21 9.43
N ASN A 183 -2.83 0.04 9.07
CA ASN A 183 -1.71 -0.05 8.13
C ASN A 183 -2.21 -0.53 6.77
N VAL A 184 -2.15 0.33 5.75
CA VAL A 184 -2.52 -0.02 4.37
C VAL A 184 -1.54 -1.06 3.82
N VAL A 185 -2.06 -2.15 3.27
CA VAL A 185 -1.28 -3.25 2.68
C VAL A 185 -1.37 -3.25 1.16
N LEU A 186 -2.57 -3.00 0.62
CA LEU A 186 -2.87 -2.98 -0.82
C LEU A 186 -3.83 -1.83 -1.11
N ARG A 187 -3.47 -0.93 -2.03
CA ARG A 187 -4.32 0.20 -2.42
C ARG A 187 -4.29 0.50 -3.92
N LEU A 188 -5.32 1.17 -4.41
CA LEU A 188 -5.53 1.45 -5.84
C LEU A 188 -4.36 2.15 -6.51
N SER A 189 -3.77 3.21 -5.92
CA SER A 189 -2.62 3.88 -6.57
C SER A 189 -1.43 2.94 -6.82
N GLU A 190 -1.27 1.86 -6.05
CA GLU A 190 -0.19 0.91 -6.33
C GLU A 190 -0.46 0.13 -7.63
N VAL A 191 -1.72 -0.23 -7.88
CA VAL A 191 -2.12 -0.92 -9.11
C VAL A 191 -1.88 -0.01 -10.32
N TYR A 192 -2.14 1.30 -10.20
CA TYR A 192 -1.75 2.29 -11.20
C TYR A 192 -0.23 2.27 -11.46
N LEU A 193 0.59 2.27 -10.41
CA LEU A 193 2.05 2.20 -10.54
C LEU A 193 2.53 0.86 -11.14
N ILE A 194 1.87 -0.25 -10.83
CA ILE A 194 2.16 -1.57 -11.43
C ILE A 194 1.88 -1.54 -12.93
N ALA A 195 0.72 -1.01 -13.34
CA ALA A 195 0.37 -0.87 -14.76
C ALA A 195 1.39 0.04 -15.48
N ALA A 196 1.78 1.16 -14.89
CA ALA A 196 2.78 2.07 -15.45
C ALA A 196 4.15 1.39 -15.63
N GLU A 197 4.66 0.71 -14.60
CA GLU A 197 5.97 0.04 -14.66
C GLU A 197 5.96 -1.14 -15.64
N ALA A 198 4.96 -2.02 -15.55
CA ALA A 198 4.84 -3.17 -16.43
C ALA A 198 4.65 -2.74 -17.89
N GLY A 199 3.83 -1.71 -18.13
CA GLY A 199 3.62 -1.12 -19.45
C GLY A 199 4.92 -0.56 -20.03
N CYS A 200 5.69 0.20 -19.23
CA CYS A 200 6.98 0.73 -19.63
C CYS A 200 7.98 -0.39 -20.02
N LYS A 201 8.04 -1.48 -19.26
CA LYS A 201 8.89 -2.64 -19.57
C LYS A 201 8.48 -3.37 -20.86
N LEU A 202 7.18 -3.39 -21.18
CA LEU A 202 6.65 -4.04 -22.38
C LEU A 202 6.83 -3.20 -23.65
N GLY A 203 6.81 -1.87 -23.54
CA GLY A 203 6.83 -0.97 -24.68
C GLY A 203 5.51 -0.96 -25.47
N GLY A 204 5.53 -0.30 -26.63
CA GLY A 204 4.38 -0.21 -27.54
C GLY A 204 3.13 0.37 -26.87
N ASP A 205 1.96 -0.16 -27.22
CA ASP A 205 0.66 0.32 -26.71
C ASP A 205 0.54 0.21 -25.19
N ALA A 206 1.14 -0.82 -24.60
CA ALA A 206 1.14 -1.01 -23.15
C ALA A 206 1.89 0.11 -22.42
N ALA A 207 2.99 0.62 -22.99
CA ALA A 207 3.69 1.78 -22.43
C ALA A 207 2.87 3.06 -22.56
N VAL A 208 2.20 3.28 -23.70
CA VAL A 208 1.34 4.46 -23.90
C VAL A 208 0.19 4.45 -22.90
N GLN A 209 -0.49 3.32 -22.75
CA GLN A 209 -1.59 3.19 -21.80
C GLN A 209 -1.10 3.27 -20.36
N GLY A 210 -0.02 2.58 -20.01
CA GLY A 210 0.56 2.60 -18.66
C GLY A 210 1.01 4.00 -18.21
N LEU A 211 1.53 4.82 -19.13
CA LEU A 211 1.89 6.22 -18.85
C LEU A 211 0.68 7.16 -18.82
N GLY A 212 -0.48 6.72 -19.32
CA GLY A 212 -1.73 7.47 -19.28
C GLY A 212 -2.51 7.31 -17.96
N TYR A 213 -2.12 6.32 -17.15
CA TYR A 213 -2.58 6.16 -15.77
C TYR A 213 -1.83 7.07 -14.80
#